data_AF-A0A2T5HMD1-F1
#
_entry.id   AF-A0A2T5HMD1-F1
#
_cell.length_a   1.000
_cell.length_b   1.000
_cell.length_c   1.000
_cell.angle_alpha   90.00
_cell.angle_beta   90.00
_cell.angle_gamma   90.00
#
_symmetry.space_group_name_H-M   'P 1'
#
loop_
_entity.id
_entity.type
_entity.pdbx_description
1 polymer ?
#
loop_
_entity_poly.entity_id
_entity_poly.type
_entity_poly.pdbx_seq_one_letter_code
_entity_poly.pdbx_strand_id
1 'polypeptide(L)'
;MSAKAGRGSDQFVVRLPDGMRDRIKAAAETNNRSMNAEIVATLEKEYPATPPDIHQVTVEVLQLLGLLTVMTEQDRIKTVSEKENELRKRGVNCEISMHKNTLKLLMASGNIKYEFELQEAPPDDL
;
A
#
# COMPACT_ATOMS: atom_id res chain seq x y z
N MET A 1 -2.81 0.21 -5.42
CA MET A 1 -3.56 0.15 -6.70
C MET A 1 -3.70 1.58 -7.18
N SER A 2 -3.00 1.97 -8.25
CA SER A 2 -3.16 3.32 -8.83
C SER A 2 -4.53 3.37 -9.50
N ALA A 3 -5.39 4.31 -9.10
CA ALA A 3 -6.72 4.45 -9.70
C ALA A 3 -6.55 4.79 -11.18
N LYS A 4 -7.15 3.99 -12.06
CA LYS A 4 -7.12 4.20 -13.51
C LYS A 4 -7.67 5.61 -13.79
N ALA A 5 -6.88 6.48 -14.43
CA ALA A 5 -7.31 7.84 -14.75
C ALA A 5 -8.58 7.82 -15.61
N GLY A 6 -9.72 8.05 -14.98
CA GLY A 6 -11.06 8.00 -15.57
C GLY A 6 -11.78 9.36 -15.45
N ARG A 7 -13.07 9.38 -15.79
CA ARG A 7 -13.91 10.57 -15.57
C ARG A 7 -13.92 10.90 -14.07
N GLY A 8 -13.47 12.10 -13.71
CA GLY A 8 -13.29 12.53 -12.32
C GLY A 8 -11.85 12.51 -11.81
N SER A 9 -10.87 12.10 -12.62
CA SER A 9 -9.45 12.28 -12.29
C SER A 9 -9.03 13.75 -12.43
N ASP A 10 -8.08 14.17 -11.59
CA ASP A 10 -7.47 15.50 -11.67
C ASP A 10 -6.82 15.71 -13.03
N GLN A 11 -7.04 16.90 -13.60
CA GLN A 11 -6.54 17.27 -14.92
C GLN A 11 -5.51 18.38 -14.78
N PHE A 12 -4.36 18.21 -15.44
CA PHE A 12 -3.28 19.18 -15.44
C PHE A 12 -2.83 19.47 -16.88
N VAL A 13 -2.84 20.75 -17.27
CA VAL A 13 -2.44 21.16 -18.62
C VAL A 13 -0.93 21.37 -18.66
N VAL A 14 -0.23 20.52 -19.42
CA VAL A 14 1.23 20.61 -19.63
C VAL A 14 1.53 21.36 -20.91
N ARG A 15 2.45 22.34 -20.84
CA ARG A 15 3.02 23.00 -22.03
C ARG A 15 4.24 22.20 -22.50
N LEU A 16 4.13 21.60 -23.68
CA LEU A 16 5.19 20.78 -24.27
C LEU A 16 6.03 21.63 -25.23
N PRO A 17 7.37 21.47 -25.24
CA PRO A 17 8.21 22.03 -26.29
C PRO A 17 7.94 21.35 -27.64
N ASP A 18 8.37 22.00 -28.72
CA ASP A 18 8.15 21.54 -30.10
C ASP A 18 8.64 20.09 -30.29
N GLY A 19 7.82 19.30 -30.99
CA GLY A 19 8.09 17.89 -31.30
C GLY A 19 7.95 16.91 -30.11
N MET A 20 7.82 17.38 -28.87
CA MET A 20 7.67 16.46 -27.72
C MET A 20 6.36 15.67 -27.76
N ARG A 21 5.29 16.26 -28.28
CA ARG A 21 4.00 15.58 -28.42
C ARG A 21 4.08 14.36 -29.34
N ASP A 22 4.78 14.48 -30.47
CA ASP A 22 4.93 13.40 -31.44
C ASP A 22 5.83 12.28 -30.89
N ARG A 23 6.87 12.64 -30.13
CA ARG A 23 7.69 11.67 -29.40
C ARG A 23 6.87 10.85 -28.40
N ILE A 24 5.98 11.49 -27.64
CA ILE A 24 5.08 10.79 -26.71
C ILE A 24 4.11 9.88 -27.48
N LYS A 25 3.58 10.33 -28.61
CA LYS A 25 2.69 9.53 -29.46
C LYS A 25 3.38 8.25 -29.96
N ALA A 26 4.60 8.37 -30.49
CA ALA A 26 5.37 7.22 -30.96
C ALA A 26 5.69 6.22 -29.83
N ALA A 27 6.02 6.71 -28.63
CA ALA A 27 6.24 5.86 -27.46
C ALA A 27 4.96 5.12 -27.04
N ALA A 28 3.82 5.83 -27.03
CA ALA A 28 2.53 5.25 -26.68
C ALA A 28 2.09 4.15 -27.68
N GLU A 29 2.29 4.38 -28.99
CA GLU A 29 2.05 3.39 -30.04
C GLU A 29 2.93 2.15 -29.85
N THR A 30 4.23 2.34 -29.61
CA THR A 30 5.18 1.25 -29.35
C THR A 30 4.76 0.42 -28.12
N ASN A 31 4.24 1.07 -27.08
CA ASN A 31 3.82 0.44 -25.84
C ASN A 31 2.35 -0.05 -25.83
N ASN A 32 1.65 0.03 -26.97
CA ASN A 32 0.22 -0.32 -27.09
C ASN A 32 -0.67 0.38 -26.04
N ARG A 33 -0.40 1.66 -25.79
CA ARG A 33 -1.11 2.51 -24.83
C ARG A 33 -1.69 3.74 -25.52
N SER A 34 -2.71 4.35 -24.90
CA SER A 34 -3.07 5.71 -25.28
C SER A 34 -1.96 6.67 -24.85
N MET A 35 -1.84 7.83 -25.51
CA MET A 35 -0.87 8.86 -25.09
C MET A 35 -1.01 9.23 -23.61
N ASN A 36 -2.24 9.33 -23.10
CA ASN A 36 -2.46 9.62 -21.68
C ASN A 36 -1.94 8.49 -20.78
N ALA A 37 -2.22 7.24 -21.13
CA ALA A 37 -1.74 6.10 -20.37
C ALA A 37 -0.19 6.02 -20.38
N GLU A 38 0.45 6.43 -21.47
CA GLU A 38 1.90 6.48 -21.56
C GLU A 38 2.51 7.61 -20.72
N ILE A 39 1.90 8.80 -20.74
CA ILE A 39 2.31 9.91 -19.87
C ILE A 39 2.20 9.50 -18.40
N VAL A 40 1.05 8.94 -18.00
CA VAL A 40 0.83 8.48 -16.63
C VAL A 40 1.84 7.41 -16.25
N ALA A 41 2.05 6.38 -17.07
CA ALA A 41 3.01 5.32 -16.78
C ALA A 41 4.45 5.85 -16.64
N THR A 42 4.82 6.84 -17.45
CA THR A 42 6.13 7.50 -17.35
C THR A 42 6.26 8.29 -16.05
N LEU A 43 5.21 9.05 -15.68
CA LEU A 43 5.20 9.81 -14.43
C LEU A 43 5.21 8.89 -13.21
N GLU A 44 4.46 7.79 -13.20
CA GLU A 44 4.47 6.81 -12.11
C GLU A 44 5.84 6.15 -11.92
N LYS A 45 6.59 5.98 -13.01
CA LYS A 45 7.94 5.43 -12.96
C LYS A 45 8.93 6.39 -12.30
N GLU A 46 8.88 7.66 -12.67
CA GLU A 46 9.83 8.68 -12.18
C GLU A 46 9.39 9.32 -10.84
N TYR A 47 8.08 9.33 -10.58
CA TYR A 47 7.44 9.84 -9.37
C TYR A 47 6.53 8.76 -8.78
N PRO A 48 7.10 7.68 -8.23
CA PRO A 48 6.30 6.65 -7.58
C PRO A 48 5.53 7.25 -6.40
N ALA A 49 4.37 6.68 -6.10
CA ALA A 49 3.64 7.04 -4.88
C ALA A 49 4.58 6.93 -3.68
N THR A 50 4.68 8.00 -2.89
CA THR A 50 5.49 7.97 -1.67
C THR A 50 4.93 6.88 -0.76
N PRO A 51 5.77 5.97 -0.25
CA PRO A 51 5.32 5.02 0.75
C PRO A 51 4.68 5.74 1.93
N PRO A 52 3.64 5.17 2.54
CA PRO A 52 3.04 5.69 3.76
C PRO A 52 4.12 6.00 4.80
N ASP A 53 4.04 7.19 5.40
CA ASP A 53 4.90 7.51 6.52
C ASP A 53 4.54 6.65 7.75
N ILE A 54 5.40 6.65 8.75
CA ILE A 54 5.20 5.81 9.93
C ILE A 54 3.95 6.18 10.75
N HIS A 55 3.50 7.43 10.72
CA HIS A 55 2.26 7.80 11.42
C HIS A 55 1.07 7.14 10.73
N GLN A 56 1.02 7.14 9.40
CA GLN A 56 -0.02 6.45 8.62
C GLN A 56 0.00 4.95 8.89
N VAL A 57 1.18 4.31 8.83
CA VAL A 57 1.32 2.87 9.12
C VAL A 57 0.84 2.56 10.53
N THR A 58 1.22 3.38 11.52
CA THR A 58 0.81 3.19 12.92
C THR A 58 -0.71 3.23 13.03
N VAL A 59 -1.37 4.21 12.41
CA VAL A 59 -2.84 4.34 12.46
C VAL A 59 -3.52 3.12 11.85
N GLU A 60 -3.05 2.63 10.70
CA GLU A 60 -3.60 1.43 10.06
C GLU A 60 -3.44 0.18 10.93
N VAL A 61 -2.29 0.02 11.58
CA VAL A 61 -2.05 -1.12 12.49
C VAL A 61 -2.93 -1.02 13.74
N LEU A 62 -3.10 0.18 14.30
CA LEU A 62 -4.01 0.41 15.43
C LEU A 62 -5.47 0.10 15.08
N GLN A 63 -5.89 0.42 13.84
CA GLN A 63 -7.24 0.10 13.37
C GLN A 63 -7.51 -1.41 13.31
N LEU A 64 -6.47 -2.23 13.10
CA LEU A 64 -6.63 -3.68 13.16
C LEU A 64 -7.02 -4.18 14.55
N LEU A 65 -6.56 -3.52 15.63
CA LEU A 65 -6.78 -4.01 16.99
C LEU A 65 -8.25 -4.28 17.28
N GLY A 66 -9.16 -3.38 16.86
CA GLY A 66 -10.60 -3.56 17.04
C GLY A 66 -11.13 -4.82 16.37
N LEU A 67 -10.71 -5.09 15.13
CA LEU A 67 -11.09 -6.29 14.39
C LEU A 67 -10.53 -7.55 15.04
N LEU A 68 -9.24 -7.52 15.40
CA LEU A 68 -8.54 -8.69 15.95
C LEU A 68 -9.15 -9.19 17.26
N THR A 69 -9.71 -8.29 18.10
CA THR A 69 -10.28 -8.69 19.40
C THR A 69 -11.38 -9.74 19.28
N VAL A 70 -12.16 -9.74 18.20
CA VAL A 70 -13.28 -10.66 17.99
C VAL A 70 -12.95 -11.83 17.06
N MET A 71 -11.70 -11.94 16.61
CA MET A 71 -11.25 -12.96 15.66
C MET A 71 -10.53 -14.11 16.37
N THR A 72 -10.66 -15.30 15.81
CA THR A 72 -9.94 -16.49 16.25
C THR A 72 -8.43 -16.36 15.99
N GLU A 73 -7.61 -17.21 16.60
CA GLU A 73 -6.15 -17.14 16.44
C GLU A 73 -5.72 -17.27 14.97
N GLN A 74 -6.33 -18.20 14.23
CA GLN A 74 -6.01 -18.44 12.82
C GLN A 74 -6.34 -17.21 11.95
N ASP A 75 -7.51 -16.62 12.17
CA ASP A 75 -7.97 -15.45 11.43
C ASP A 75 -7.17 -14.20 11.78
N ARG A 76 -6.72 -14.05 13.04
CA ARG A 76 -5.79 -12.98 13.44
C ARG A 76 -4.47 -13.08 12.67
N ILE A 77 -3.86 -14.27 12.63
CA ILE A 77 -2.59 -14.52 11.93
C ILE A 77 -2.75 -14.21 10.43
N LYS A 78 -3.81 -14.72 9.81
CA LYS A 78 -4.09 -14.49 8.39
C LYS A 78 -4.26 -13.00 8.09
N THR A 79 -5.08 -12.30 8.87
CA THR A 79 -5.36 -10.87 8.69
C THR A 79 -4.11 -10.02 8.83
N VAL A 80 -3.28 -10.32 9.83
CA VAL A 80 -2.01 -9.61 10.03
C VAL A 80 -1.04 -9.87 8.88
N SER A 81 -0.94 -11.11 8.41
CA SER A 81 -0.10 -11.44 7.24
C SER A 81 -0.59 -10.75 5.96
N GLU A 82 -1.91 -10.67 5.75
CA GLU A 82 -2.49 -9.95 4.61
C GLU A 82 -2.18 -8.44 4.68
N LYS A 83 -2.28 -7.82 5.87
CA LYS A 83 -1.92 -6.42 6.08
C LYS A 83 -0.41 -6.18 5.85
N GLU A 84 0.45 -7.05 6.38
CA GLU A 84 1.90 -6.94 6.15
C GLU A 84 2.23 -6.99 4.65
N ASN A 85 1.63 -7.93 3.92
CA ASN A 85 1.79 -8.04 2.48
C ASN A 85 1.30 -6.80 1.71
N GLU A 86 0.20 -6.20 2.16
CA GLU A 86 -0.37 -4.98 1.58
C GLU A 86 0.54 -3.77 1.79
N LEU A 87 1.06 -3.58 3.01
CA LEU A 87 2.02 -2.52 3.33
C LEU A 87 3.34 -2.69 2.57
N ARG A 88 3.85 -3.92 2.47
CA ARG A 88 5.04 -4.23 1.67
C ARG A 88 4.86 -3.88 0.20
N LYS A 89 3.68 -4.15 -0.38
CA LYS A 89 3.34 -3.75 -1.77
C LYS A 89 3.27 -2.24 -1.96
N ARG A 90 3.03 -1.47 -0.89
CA ARG A 90 3.06 0.00 -0.87
C ARG A 90 4.47 0.56 -0.62
N GLY A 91 5.50 -0.29 -0.57
CA GLY A 91 6.88 0.13 -0.31
C GLY A 91 7.15 0.49 1.14
N VAL A 92 6.29 0.07 2.08
CA VAL A 92 6.53 0.28 3.51
C VAL A 92 7.56 -0.74 4.00
N ASN A 93 8.60 -0.23 4.64
CA ASN A 93 9.65 -1.02 5.25
C ASN A 93 9.34 -1.28 6.74
N CYS A 94 8.37 -2.15 7.00
CA CYS A 94 8.02 -2.65 8.33
C CYS A 94 7.69 -4.14 8.30
N GLU A 95 7.78 -4.77 9.46
CA GLU A 95 7.34 -6.14 9.70
C GLU A 95 6.20 -6.10 10.73
N ILE A 96 5.13 -6.83 10.46
CA ILE A 96 4.00 -6.96 11.38
C ILE A 96 3.79 -8.44 11.63
N SER A 97 3.75 -8.83 12.89
CA SER A 97 3.56 -10.21 13.28
C SER A 97 2.53 -10.36 14.38
N MET A 98 1.85 -11.51 14.36
CA MET A 98 0.96 -11.97 15.41
C MET A 98 1.56 -13.23 16.02
N HIS A 99 1.84 -13.19 17.32
CA HIS A 99 2.26 -14.36 18.08
C HIS A 99 1.32 -14.53 19.26
N LYS A 100 0.51 -15.60 19.25
CA LYS A 100 -0.60 -15.79 20.20
C LYS A 100 -1.53 -14.58 20.19
N ASN A 101 -1.58 -13.82 21.28
CA ASN A 101 -2.39 -12.61 21.41
C ASN A 101 -1.55 -11.33 21.30
N THR A 102 -0.29 -11.41 20.89
CA THR A 102 0.60 -10.25 20.81
C THR A 102 0.81 -9.82 19.37
N LEU A 103 0.35 -8.61 19.04
CA LEU A 103 0.63 -7.93 17.78
C LEU A 103 1.91 -7.11 17.93
N LYS A 104 2.89 -7.31 17.05
CA LYS A 104 4.12 -6.51 17.01
C LYS A 104 4.22 -5.76 15.69
N LEU A 105 4.67 -4.51 15.76
CA LEU A 105 5.05 -3.70 14.61
C LEU A 105 6.53 -3.33 14.76
N LEU A 106 7.36 -3.91 13.89
CA LEU A 106 8.79 -3.67 13.82
C LEU A 106 9.09 -2.79 12.62
N MET A 107 9.96 -1.79 12.82
CA MET A 107 10.47 -0.99 11.72
C MET A 107 11.68 -1.67 11.09
N ALA A 108 12.00 -1.36 9.84
CA ALA A 108 13.20 -1.90 9.18
C ALA A 108 14.53 -1.60 9.88
N SER A 109 14.55 -0.67 10.84
CA SER A 109 15.68 -0.47 11.77
C SER A 109 15.86 -1.60 12.79
N GLY A 110 14.98 -2.60 12.83
CA GLY A 110 14.97 -3.71 13.81
C GLY A 110 14.39 -3.35 15.18
N ASN A 111 14.15 -2.07 15.44
CA ASN A 111 13.50 -1.60 16.68
C ASN A 111 12.00 -1.92 16.67
N ILE A 112 11.53 -2.62 17.71
CA ILE A 112 10.09 -2.76 18.01
C ILE A 112 9.57 -1.36 18.29
N LYS A 113 8.62 -0.90 17.47
CA LYS A 113 7.98 0.40 17.67
C LYS A 113 6.74 0.27 18.54
N TYR A 114 5.98 -0.79 18.34
CA TYR A 114 4.80 -1.09 19.13
C TYR A 114 4.62 -2.58 19.35
N GLU A 115 4.15 -2.91 20.54
CA GLU A 115 3.76 -4.23 20.98
C GLU A 115 2.42 -4.10 21.70
N PHE A 116 1.40 -4.79 21.21
CA PHE A 116 0.06 -4.76 21.74
C PHE A 116 -0.35 -6.14 22.19
N GLU A 117 -0.70 -6.28 23.46
CA GLU A 117 -1.28 -7.49 24.00
C GLU A 117 -2.81 -7.41 23.89
N LEU A 118 -3.37 -8.33 23.12
CA LEU A 118 -4.80 -8.52 22.93
C LEU A 118 -5.34 -9.48 24.00
N GLN A 119 -6.65 -9.44 24.19
CA GLN A 119 -7.34 -10.47 24.96
C GLN A 119 -7.20 -11.84 24.28
N GLU A 120 -7.42 -12.89 25.06
CA GLU A 120 -7.44 -14.26 24.56
C GLU A 120 -8.36 -14.37 23.35
N ALA A 121 -7.86 -15.01 22.29
CA ALA A 121 -8.66 -15.23 21.11
C ALA A 121 -9.92 -16.03 21.49
N PRO A 122 -11.10 -15.65 20.97
CA PRO A 122 -12.23 -16.54 20.99
C PRO A 122 -11.81 -17.91 20.44
N PRO A 123 -12.33 -19.01 21.01
CA PRO A 123 -12.10 -20.33 20.46
C PRO A 123 -12.50 -20.34 18.98
N ASP A 124 -11.86 -21.19 18.18
CA ASP A 124 -12.21 -21.38 16.76
C ASP A 124 -13.67 -21.83 16.55
N ASP A 125 -14.38 -22.21 17.63
CA ASP A 125 -15.66 -22.92 17.74
C ASP A 125 -15.73 -24.21 16.88
N LEU A 126 -16.31 -25.26 17.48
CA LEU A 126 -16.51 -26.60 16.90
C LEU A 126 -17.64 -26.63 15.86
#